data_AF-A0A6P5JHJ7-F1
#
_entry.id   AF-A0A6P5JHJ7-F1
#
_cell.length_a   1.000
_cell.length_b   1.000
_cell.length_c   1.000
_cell.angle_alpha   90.00
_cell.angle_beta   90.00
_cell.angle_gamma   90.00
#
_symmetry.space_group_name_H-M   'P 1'
#
loop_
_entity.id
_entity.type
_entity.pdbx_description
1 polymer ?
#
loop_
_entity_poly.entity_id
_entity_poly.type
_entity_poly.pdbx_seq_one_letter_code
_entity_poly.pdbx_strand_id
1 'polypeptide(L)'
;NFPHSLNAGWGCHESLGYSGQLTRDLRKPDPQDNIDLISESQKGGEFSTCFTELQKRFLSHRCSKLKNLIQLVKHWYSQCKEKMDSLPPQYALELLIVYAWEHGSQETNFPIAWAFHTVLYLIQKYPELMIYWTINYAIHNEIIADYTGTRGRPQLSALPFRPVILDPADPTGDVGGRSRWHWDNLAQGVHPWSSAPCFQNWDGTWVQPWNVLHPSCSSTPRLMVI
;
A
#
# COMPACT_ATOMS: atom_id res chain seq x y z
N ASN A 1 25.23 -20.04 -24.12
CA ASN A 1 25.36 -20.79 -22.85
C ASN A 1 25.21 -19.85 -21.66
N PHE A 2 23.98 -19.62 -21.22
CA PHE A 2 23.63 -19.34 -19.82
C PHE A 2 23.52 -20.69 -19.07
N PRO A 3 23.71 -20.76 -17.74
CA PRO A 3 22.75 -20.24 -16.72
C PRO A 3 23.42 -19.30 -15.69
N HIS A 4 22.75 -18.24 -15.18
CA HIS A 4 21.80 -18.19 -14.03
C HIS A 4 22.39 -18.77 -12.72
N SER A 5 22.28 -18.22 -11.51
CA SER A 5 21.53 -17.10 -10.92
C SER A 5 21.94 -17.01 -9.44
N LEU A 6 21.91 -15.80 -8.84
CA LEU A 6 21.50 -15.47 -7.46
C LEU A 6 22.19 -14.17 -7.06
N ASN A 7 21.48 -13.04 -7.16
CA ASN A 7 21.76 -11.87 -6.34
C ASN A 7 20.53 -10.96 -6.29
N ALA A 8 19.82 -11.03 -5.18
CA ALA A 8 18.97 -9.96 -4.67
C ALA A 8 19.14 -9.97 -3.15
N GLY A 9 20.34 -9.57 -2.72
CA GLY A 9 20.67 -9.36 -1.32
C GLY A 9 20.00 -8.08 -0.82
N TRP A 10 19.26 -8.21 0.26
CA TRP A 10 18.77 -7.11 1.08
C TRP A 10 19.97 -6.39 1.69
N GLY A 11 20.22 -5.15 1.27
CA GLY A 11 21.19 -4.28 1.90
C GLY A 11 20.54 -3.52 3.05
N CYS A 12 20.65 -4.05 4.27
CA CYS A 12 20.69 -3.26 5.51
C CYS A 12 21.67 -3.95 6.45
N HIS A 13 22.94 -3.55 6.35
CA HIS A 13 23.98 -3.90 7.32
C HIS A 13 23.87 -2.94 8.50
N GLU A 14 23.42 -3.43 9.66
CA GLU A 14 23.89 -2.94 10.96
C GLU A 14 23.76 -4.07 11.98
N SER A 15 24.90 -4.50 12.52
CA SER A 15 25.03 -5.67 13.38
C SER A 15 25.05 -5.29 14.87
N LEU A 16 24.13 -5.92 15.60
CA LEU A 16 24.21 -6.50 16.95
C LEU A 16 24.11 -5.61 18.21
N GLY A 17 23.07 -5.95 19.00
CA GLY A 17 22.89 -5.63 20.41
C GLY A 17 21.63 -6.32 20.98
N TYR A 18 21.78 -7.59 21.36
CA TYR A 18 20.84 -8.54 22.01
C TYR A 18 19.53 -8.02 22.67
N SER A 19 18.40 -8.65 22.32
CA SER A 19 17.54 -9.41 23.26
C SER A 19 16.36 -10.13 22.56
N GLY A 20 16.28 -11.46 22.72
CA GLY A 20 15.01 -12.17 22.95
C GLY A 20 14.03 -12.42 21.79
N GLN A 21 14.39 -13.29 20.85
CA GLN A 21 13.55 -14.44 20.42
C GLN A 21 12.10 -14.19 19.95
N LEU A 22 11.91 -13.81 18.67
CA LEU A 22 10.72 -14.16 17.86
C LEU A 22 10.89 -13.92 16.34
N THR A 23 12.10 -13.98 15.81
CA THR A 23 12.33 -14.05 14.35
C THR A 23 12.16 -15.49 13.87
N ARG A 24 10.95 -16.05 13.93
CA ARG A 24 10.62 -17.13 13.00
C ARG A 24 10.46 -16.47 11.64
N ASP A 25 11.35 -16.79 10.72
CA ASP A 25 11.16 -16.47 9.31
C ASP A 25 9.83 -17.08 8.86
N LEU A 26 8.76 -16.31 8.90
CA LEU A 26 7.52 -16.65 8.22
C LEU A 26 7.88 -16.80 6.75
N ARG A 27 7.95 -18.06 6.32
CA ARG A 27 8.18 -18.44 4.94
C ARG A 27 7.11 -17.76 4.09
N LYS A 28 7.52 -17.19 2.96
CA LYS A 28 6.58 -16.72 1.93
C LYS A 28 5.55 -17.86 1.68
N PRO A 29 4.24 -17.56 1.66
CA PRO A 29 3.23 -18.59 1.40
C PRO A 29 3.55 -19.38 0.14
N ASP A 30 3.21 -20.67 0.12
CA ASP A 30 3.38 -21.46 -1.08
C ASP A 30 2.51 -20.83 -2.20
N PRO A 31 3.01 -20.73 -3.44
CA PRO A 31 2.15 -20.33 -4.56
C PRO A 31 0.83 -21.12 -4.62
N GLN A 32 0.83 -22.40 -4.25
CA GLN A 32 -0.38 -23.23 -4.23
C GLN A 32 -1.41 -22.74 -3.22
N ASP A 33 -0.99 -22.33 -2.01
CA ASP A 33 -1.90 -21.77 -1.00
C ASP A 33 -2.66 -20.55 -1.53
N ASN A 34 -1.99 -19.70 -2.32
CA ASN A 34 -2.61 -18.53 -2.93
C ASN A 34 -3.57 -18.90 -4.08
N ILE A 35 -3.27 -19.95 -4.85
CA ILE A 35 -4.14 -20.45 -5.93
C ILE A 35 -5.42 -21.02 -5.34
N ASP A 36 -5.28 -21.85 -4.32
CA ASP A 36 -6.39 -22.47 -3.61
C ASP A 36 -7.30 -21.37 -3.05
N LEU A 37 -6.70 -20.34 -2.43
CA LEU A 37 -7.42 -19.18 -1.93
C LEU A 37 -8.20 -18.43 -3.01
N ILE A 38 -7.59 -18.16 -4.16
CA ILE A 38 -8.26 -17.51 -5.30
C ILE A 38 -9.41 -18.37 -5.82
N SER A 39 -9.24 -19.69 -5.85
CA SER A 39 -10.24 -20.64 -6.36
C SER A 39 -11.42 -20.84 -5.41
N GLU A 40 -11.19 -20.81 -4.09
CA GLU A 40 -12.19 -21.03 -3.06
C GLU A 40 -12.90 -19.74 -2.63
N SER A 41 -12.31 -18.57 -2.89
CA SER A 41 -12.89 -17.29 -2.48
C SER A 41 -14.16 -16.97 -3.28
N GLN A 42 -15.23 -16.66 -2.56
CA GLN A 42 -16.50 -16.24 -3.15
C GLN A 42 -16.67 -14.73 -3.08
N LYS A 43 -16.19 -14.08 -2.02
CA LYS A 43 -16.41 -12.64 -1.76
C LYS A 43 -15.13 -11.79 -1.74
N GLY A 44 -13.95 -12.42 -1.79
CA GLY A 44 -12.66 -11.78 -1.64
C GLY A 44 -12.36 -11.34 -0.21
N GLY A 45 -11.21 -11.75 0.34
CA GLY A 45 -10.76 -11.36 1.67
C GLY A 45 -11.39 -12.13 2.84
N GLU A 46 -12.18 -13.17 2.56
CA GLU A 46 -12.89 -14.00 3.57
C GLU A 46 -11.93 -14.69 4.55
N PHE A 47 -10.69 -14.92 4.13
CA PHE A 47 -9.65 -15.59 4.89
C PHE A 47 -8.56 -14.64 5.37
N SER A 48 -8.74 -13.32 5.25
CA SER A 48 -7.77 -12.31 5.68
C SER A 48 -7.28 -12.49 7.13
N THR A 49 -8.14 -13.03 8.01
CA THR A 49 -7.79 -13.34 9.41
C THR A 49 -6.67 -14.38 9.54
N CYS A 50 -6.57 -15.32 8.59
CA CYS A 50 -5.50 -16.32 8.51
C CYS A 50 -4.13 -15.70 8.23
N PHE A 51 -4.10 -14.49 7.65
CA PHE A 51 -2.88 -13.82 7.21
C PHE A 51 -2.49 -12.62 8.07
N THR A 52 -3.12 -12.45 9.25
CA THR A 52 -2.87 -11.31 10.15
C THR A 52 -1.40 -11.15 10.56
N GLU A 53 -0.65 -12.24 10.66
CA GLU A 53 0.78 -12.16 10.97
C GLU A 53 1.60 -11.58 9.79
N LEU A 54 1.24 -11.93 8.56
CA LEU A 54 1.87 -11.34 7.36
C LEU A 54 1.51 -9.87 7.20
N GLN A 55 0.24 -9.50 7.46
CA GLN A 55 -0.21 -8.10 7.48
C GLN A 55 0.58 -7.27 8.50
N LYS A 56 0.69 -7.78 9.74
CA LYS A 56 1.51 -7.14 10.80
C LYS A 56 2.96 -7.02 10.38
N ARG A 57 3.55 -8.08 9.81
CA ARG A 57 4.94 -8.10 9.35
C ARG A 57 5.19 -7.04 8.26
N PHE A 58 4.26 -6.88 7.32
CA PHE A 58 4.36 -5.90 6.24
C PHE A 58 4.46 -4.45 6.77
N LEU A 59 3.77 -4.16 7.87
CA LEU A 59 3.80 -2.84 8.52
C LEU A 59 4.93 -2.70 9.57
N SER A 60 5.38 -3.80 10.19
CA SER A 60 6.31 -3.75 11.32
C SER A 60 7.73 -3.33 10.93
N HIS A 61 8.18 -3.72 9.74
CA HIS A 61 9.54 -3.47 9.21
C HIS A 61 9.77 -2.03 8.73
N ARG A 62 8.78 -1.14 8.91
CA ARG A 62 8.85 0.24 8.45
C ARG A 62 9.61 1.14 9.43
N CYS A 63 10.30 2.15 8.91
CA CYS A 63 11.07 3.09 9.71
C CYS A 63 10.18 3.87 10.70
N SER A 64 10.77 4.35 11.80
CA SER A 64 10.05 5.11 12.84
C SER A 64 9.32 6.33 12.29
N LYS A 65 9.92 7.02 11.31
CA LYS A 65 9.30 8.19 10.68
C LYS A 65 8.03 7.84 9.90
N LEU A 66 7.99 6.68 9.23
CA LEU A 66 6.78 6.18 8.56
C LEU A 66 5.70 5.77 9.58
N LYS A 67 6.10 5.19 10.72
CA LYS A 67 5.16 4.90 11.82
C LYS A 67 4.54 6.17 12.39
N ASN A 68 5.30 7.26 12.51
CA ASN A 68 4.77 8.56 12.91
C ASN A 68 3.77 9.12 11.88
N LEU A 69 4.05 8.97 10.58
CA LEU A 69 3.10 9.34 9.53
C LEU A 69 1.80 8.52 9.62
N ILE A 70 1.89 7.21 9.87
CA ILE A 70 0.73 6.35 10.10
C ILE A 70 -0.12 6.88 11.27
N GLN A 71 0.51 7.23 12.39
CA GLN A 71 -0.20 7.80 13.54
C GLN A 71 -0.89 9.13 13.19
N LEU A 72 -0.21 10.01 12.46
CA LEU A 72 -0.75 11.29 12.02
C LEU A 72 -2.01 11.10 11.13
N VAL A 73 -1.93 10.23 10.13
CA VAL A 73 -3.06 9.96 9.23
C VAL A 73 -4.20 9.28 9.98
N LYS A 74 -3.91 8.39 10.93
CA LYS A 74 -4.94 7.76 11.78
C LYS A 74 -5.66 8.78 12.65
N HIS A 75 -4.93 9.76 13.20
CA HIS A 75 -5.54 10.85 13.97
C HIS A 75 -6.48 11.68 13.10
N TRP A 76 -6.01 12.13 11.92
CA TRP A 76 -6.85 12.83 10.94
C TRP A 76 -8.09 12.02 10.55
N TYR A 77 -7.91 10.74 10.21
CA TYR A 77 -8.99 9.84 9.84
C TYR A 77 -10.03 9.67 10.97
N SER A 78 -9.59 9.65 12.24
CA SER A 78 -10.50 9.62 13.39
C SER A 78 -11.43 10.83 13.41
N GLN A 79 -10.91 12.03 13.10
CA GLN A 79 -11.71 13.26 13.03
C GLN A 79 -12.74 13.22 11.89
N CYS A 80 -12.44 12.53 10.78
CA CYS A 80 -13.40 12.29 9.71
C CYS A 80 -14.48 11.30 10.13
N LYS A 81 -14.10 10.22 10.82
CA LYS A 81 -15.01 9.15 11.26
C LYS A 81 -16.05 9.63 12.28
N GLU A 82 -15.76 10.66 13.05
CA GLU A 82 -16.74 11.30 13.94
C GLU A 82 -17.91 11.95 13.19
N LYS A 83 -17.75 12.23 11.89
CA LYS A 83 -18.70 13.00 11.07
C LYS A 83 -19.27 12.23 9.89
N MET A 84 -18.74 11.03 9.61
CA MET A 84 -19.00 10.29 8.37
C MET A 84 -19.09 8.80 8.64
N ASP A 85 -20.07 8.15 8.03
CA ASP A 85 -20.26 6.71 8.12
C ASP A 85 -19.63 5.95 6.94
N SER A 86 -19.41 4.65 7.13
CA SER A 86 -18.92 3.69 6.13
C SER A 86 -17.65 4.12 5.39
N LEU A 87 -16.73 4.74 6.12
CA LEU A 87 -15.37 5.04 5.64
C LEU A 87 -14.55 3.75 5.42
N PRO A 88 -13.56 3.76 4.52
CA PRO A 88 -12.67 2.61 4.32
C PRO A 88 -11.92 2.23 5.60
N PRO A 89 -11.54 0.96 5.77
CA PRO A 89 -10.86 0.50 6.98
C PRO A 89 -9.52 1.21 7.18
N GLN A 90 -9.09 1.39 8.44
CA GLN A 90 -7.79 2.00 8.75
C GLN A 90 -6.63 1.28 8.06
N TYR A 91 -6.73 -0.04 7.91
CA TYR A 91 -5.72 -0.83 7.22
C TYR A 91 -5.53 -0.40 5.75
N ALA A 92 -6.60 0.01 5.05
CA ALA A 92 -6.48 0.54 3.69
C ALA A 92 -5.65 1.84 3.65
N LEU A 93 -5.79 2.70 4.66
CA LEU A 93 -4.95 3.91 4.77
C LEU A 93 -3.52 3.60 5.16
N GLU A 94 -3.29 2.63 6.03
CA GLU A 94 -1.94 2.15 6.37
C GLU A 94 -1.22 1.64 5.12
N LEU A 95 -1.90 0.89 4.26
CA LEU A 95 -1.37 0.45 2.96
C LEU A 95 -1.17 1.61 1.99
N LEU A 96 -2.08 2.58 1.93
CA LEU A 96 -1.93 3.77 1.08
C LEU A 96 -0.72 4.62 1.47
N ILE A 97 -0.44 4.72 2.77
CA ILE A 97 0.74 5.41 3.31
C ILE A 97 2.03 4.69 2.92
N VAL A 98 2.04 3.36 3.02
CA VAL A 98 3.18 2.56 2.57
C VAL A 98 3.41 2.76 1.07
N TYR A 99 2.36 2.71 0.25
CA TYR A 99 2.45 2.98 -1.19
C TYR A 99 3.03 4.37 -1.48
N ALA A 100 2.50 5.42 -0.84
CA ALA A 100 2.99 6.79 -1.01
C ALA A 100 4.49 6.92 -0.70
N TRP A 101 4.93 6.30 0.40
CA TRP A 101 6.33 6.30 0.80
C TRP A 101 7.21 5.47 -0.15
N GLU A 102 6.77 4.28 -0.55
CA GLU A 102 7.50 3.39 -1.46
C GLU A 102 7.66 4.01 -2.85
N HIS A 103 6.70 4.79 -3.34
CA HIS A 103 6.80 5.39 -4.68
C HIS A 103 7.30 6.84 -4.69
N GLY A 104 7.29 7.52 -3.54
CA GLY A 104 7.65 8.93 -3.46
C GLY A 104 9.01 9.22 -2.83
N SER A 105 9.45 8.41 -1.85
CA SER A 105 10.64 8.70 -1.06
C SER A 105 11.57 7.49 -0.92
N GLN A 106 11.06 6.36 -0.40
CA GLN A 106 11.84 5.18 0.03
C GLN A 106 12.93 5.44 1.09
N GLU A 107 13.20 6.70 1.43
CA GLU A 107 14.16 7.08 2.46
C GLU A 107 13.64 6.84 3.88
N THR A 108 14.54 6.55 4.82
CA THR A 108 14.20 6.49 6.25
C THR A 108 13.93 7.89 6.84
N ASN A 109 14.51 8.92 6.21
CA ASN A 109 14.35 10.31 6.58
C ASN A 109 13.72 11.11 5.45
N PHE A 110 12.48 11.57 5.66
CA PHE A 110 11.72 12.36 4.67
C PHE A 110 10.87 13.43 5.35
N PRO A 111 10.50 14.52 4.65
CA PRO A 111 9.62 15.53 5.25
C PRO A 111 8.21 14.98 5.50
N ILE A 112 7.74 14.99 6.75
CA ILE A 112 6.41 14.46 7.11
C ILE A 112 5.30 15.23 6.40
N ALA A 113 5.44 16.56 6.25
CA ALA A 113 4.45 17.38 5.56
C ALA A 113 4.25 16.94 4.09
N TRP A 114 5.34 16.61 3.38
CA TRP A 114 5.29 16.12 2.00
C TRP A 114 4.60 14.76 1.92
N ALA A 115 4.97 13.86 2.83
CA ALA A 115 4.38 12.53 2.88
C ALA A 115 2.88 12.58 3.23
N PHE A 116 2.51 13.42 4.19
CA PHE A 116 1.11 13.63 4.59
C PHE A 116 0.30 14.25 3.45
N HIS A 117 0.82 15.29 2.79
CA HIS A 117 0.17 15.88 1.62
C HIS A 117 -0.01 14.85 0.49
N THR A 118 0.99 14.00 0.26
CA THR A 118 0.91 12.93 -0.74
C THR A 118 -0.21 11.95 -0.45
N VAL A 119 -0.40 11.55 0.82
CA VAL A 119 -1.49 10.64 1.22
C VAL A 119 -2.85 11.31 1.00
N LEU A 120 -3.02 12.57 1.41
CA LEU A 120 -4.25 13.34 1.18
C LEU A 120 -4.56 13.49 -0.31
N TYR A 121 -3.53 13.76 -1.13
CA TYR A 121 -3.64 13.84 -2.58
C TYR A 121 -4.10 12.51 -3.19
N LEU A 122 -3.51 11.38 -2.78
CA LEU A 122 -3.94 10.05 -3.22
C LEU A 122 -5.40 9.75 -2.86
N ILE A 123 -5.86 10.18 -1.69
CA ILE A 123 -7.27 10.03 -1.27
C ILE A 123 -8.20 10.83 -2.19
N GLN A 124 -7.84 12.06 -2.56
CA GLN A 124 -8.62 12.83 -3.56
C GLN A 124 -8.60 12.18 -4.95
N LYS A 125 -7.57 11.38 -5.21
CA LYS A 125 -7.34 10.66 -6.46
C LYS A 125 -7.75 9.19 -6.39
N TYR A 126 -8.58 8.82 -5.40
CA TYR A 126 -9.07 7.45 -5.23
C TYR A 126 -9.66 6.82 -6.51
N PRO A 127 -10.33 7.54 -7.44
CA PRO A 127 -10.88 6.92 -8.65
C PRO A 127 -9.80 6.40 -9.60
N GLU A 128 -8.54 6.83 -9.42
CA GLU A 128 -7.40 6.45 -10.25
C GLU A 128 -6.57 5.32 -9.60
N LEU A 129 -6.85 4.94 -8.35
CA LEU A 129 -5.98 4.03 -7.60
C LEU A 129 -6.22 2.55 -7.93
N MET A 130 -5.14 1.90 -8.33
CA MET A 130 -5.01 0.44 -8.44
C MET A 130 -3.68 0.03 -7.82
N ILE A 131 -3.72 -0.39 -6.56
CA ILE A 131 -2.53 -0.65 -5.74
C ILE A 131 -2.49 -2.13 -5.36
N TYR A 132 -1.33 -2.75 -5.53
CA TYR A 132 -1.06 -4.11 -5.10
C TYR A 132 0.44 -4.29 -4.84
N TRP A 133 0.77 -5.31 -4.07
CA TRP A 133 2.14 -5.74 -3.82
C TRP A 133 2.34 -7.18 -4.28
N THR A 134 3.60 -7.54 -4.52
CA THR A 134 3.95 -8.86 -5.02
C THR A 134 4.89 -9.60 -4.07
N ILE A 135 5.01 -9.09 -2.85
CA ILE A 135 5.95 -9.59 -1.85
C ILE A 135 5.56 -10.99 -1.38
N ASN A 136 4.27 -11.23 -1.08
CA ASN A 136 3.79 -12.51 -0.57
C ASN A 136 3.08 -13.37 -1.63
N TYR A 137 2.75 -12.81 -2.81
CA TYR A 137 2.22 -13.58 -3.93
C TYR A 137 3.36 -13.96 -4.89
N ALA A 138 3.39 -15.20 -5.36
CA ALA A 138 4.35 -15.60 -6.39
C ALA A 138 3.78 -15.29 -7.77
N ILE A 139 4.08 -14.10 -8.31
CA ILE A 139 3.65 -13.67 -9.66
C ILE A 139 4.19 -14.58 -10.78
N HIS A 140 5.16 -15.44 -10.49
CA HIS A 140 5.63 -16.42 -11.48
C HIS A 140 4.59 -17.50 -11.78
N ASN A 141 3.50 -17.55 -11.02
CA ASN A 141 2.34 -18.38 -11.29
C ASN A 141 1.33 -17.64 -12.19
N GLU A 142 0.94 -18.27 -13.30
CA GLU A 142 0.06 -17.70 -14.33
C GLU A 142 -1.31 -17.31 -13.77
N ILE A 143 -1.87 -18.10 -12.85
CA ILE A 143 -3.19 -17.85 -12.24
C ILE A 143 -3.16 -16.57 -11.41
N ILE A 144 -2.10 -16.40 -10.61
CA ILE A 144 -1.91 -15.21 -9.78
C ILE A 144 -1.63 -13.98 -10.66
N ALA A 145 -0.85 -14.15 -11.73
CA ALA A 145 -0.53 -13.07 -12.65
C ALA A 145 -1.76 -12.56 -13.42
N ASP A 146 -2.63 -13.46 -13.88
CA ASP A 146 -3.87 -13.13 -14.59
C ASP A 146 -4.90 -12.51 -13.65
N TYR A 147 -5.01 -13.00 -12.42
CA TYR A 147 -5.90 -12.43 -11.40
C TYR A 147 -5.47 -11.00 -11.03
N THR A 148 -4.18 -10.80 -10.69
CA THR A 148 -3.64 -9.50 -10.27
C THR A 148 -3.40 -8.52 -11.41
N GLY A 149 -3.29 -8.99 -12.66
CA GLY A 149 -3.13 -8.14 -13.83
C GLY A 149 -1.70 -7.85 -14.28
N THR A 150 -0.73 -8.64 -13.85
CA THR A 150 0.70 -8.36 -14.08
C THR A 150 1.24 -8.85 -15.43
N ARG A 151 0.46 -9.65 -16.20
CA ARG A 151 0.85 -10.16 -17.53
C ARG A 151 -0.18 -9.94 -18.67
N GLY A 152 -1.38 -9.45 -18.39
CA GLY A 152 -2.43 -9.19 -19.40
C GLY A 152 -3.85 -9.33 -18.82
N ARG A 153 -4.83 -8.63 -19.43
CA ARG A 153 -6.26 -8.49 -19.03
C ARG A 153 -6.54 -8.74 -17.54
N PRO A 154 -6.25 -7.78 -16.65
CA PRO A 154 -6.47 -7.95 -15.23
C PRO A 154 -7.96 -8.12 -14.92
N GLN A 155 -8.35 -9.21 -14.26
CA GLN A 155 -9.70 -9.33 -13.71
C GLN A 155 -9.99 -8.15 -12.77
N LEU A 156 -9.01 -7.75 -11.97
CA LEU A 156 -9.13 -6.65 -11.01
C LEU A 156 -9.20 -5.26 -11.66
N SER A 157 -8.47 -5.01 -12.76
CA SER A 157 -8.52 -3.71 -13.46
C SER A 157 -9.77 -3.57 -14.32
N ALA A 158 -10.33 -4.68 -14.81
CA ALA A 158 -11.59 -4.71 -15.54
C ALA A 158 -12.83 -4.49 -14.64
N LEU A 159 -12.67 -4.59 -13.32
CA LEU A 159 -13.79 -4.39 -12.39
C LEU A 159 -14.20 -2.92 -12.36
N PRO A 160 -15.52 -2.64 -12.40
CA PRO A 160 -16.01 -1.29 -12.26
C PRO A 160 -15.76 -0.81 -10.83
N PHE A 161 -15.61 0.52 -10.68
CA PHE A 161 -15.40 1.22 -9.42
C PHE A 161 -13.98 1.09 -8.83
N ARG A 162 -13.55 2.19 -8.24
CA ARG A 162 -12.20 2.43 -7.68
C ARG A 162 -12.37 3.09 -6.30
N PRO A 163 -11.42 2.93 -5.38
CA PRO A 163 -10.07 2.38 -5.58
C PRO A 163 -10.03 0.85 -5.44
N VAL A 164 -8.99 0.24 -6.01
CA VAL A 164 -8.56 -1.13 -5.69
C VAL A 164 -7.28 -1.03 -4.89
N ILE A 165 -7.28 -1.59 -3.68
CA ILE A 165 -6.09 -1.71 -2.84
C ILE A 165 -6.06 -3.15 -2.36
N LEU A 166 -5.23 -3.98 -2.98
CA LEU A 166 -5.07 -5.36 -2.56
C LEU A 166 -4.22 -5.42 -1.30
N ASP A 167 -4.69 -6.20 -0.34
CA ASP A 167 -3.88 -6.62 0.79
C ASP A 167 -2.55 -7.19 0.23
N PRO A 168 -1.39 -6.91 0.83
CA PRO A 168 -0.13 -7.59 0.52
C PRO A 168 -0.03 -9.02 1.07
N ALA A 169 -0.97 -9.46 1.92
CA ALA A 169 -0.97 -10.79 2.54
C ALA A 169 -2.07 -11.75 2.05
N ASP A 170 -3.19 -11.24 1.51
CA ASP A 170 -4.27 -12.01 0.87
C ASP A 170 -4.54 -11.47 -0.56
N PRO A 171 -4.26 -12.25 -1.64
CA PRO A 171 -4.43 -11.76 -3.01
C PRO A 171 -5.90 -11.49 -3.36
N THR A 172 -6.85 -12.10 -2.64
CA THR A 172 -8.29 -11.93 -2.86
C THR A 172 -8.86 -10.73 -2.08
N GLY A 173 -8.10 -10.20 -1.11
CA GLY A 173 -8.52 -9.15 -0.19
C GLY A 173 -8.39 -7.75 -0.77
N ASP A 174 -9.40 -7.27 -1.51
CA ASP A 174 -9.50 -5.86 -1.87
C ASP A 174 -10.00 -5.02 -0.69
N VAL A 175 -9.04 -4.47 0.08
CA VAL A 175 -9.30 -3.59 1.23
C VAL A 175 -9.71 -2.18 0.80
N GLY A 176 -9.41 -1.80 -0.45
CA GLY A 176 -9.92 -0.60 -1.09
C GLY A 176 -11.45 -0.65 -1.24
N GLY A 177 -12.01 -1.86 -1.35
CA GLY A 177 -13.43 -2.14 -1.18
C GLY A 177 -14.37 -1.51 -2.23
N ARG A 178 -13.84 -0.71 -3.15
CA ARG A 178 -14.58 -0.08 -4.26
C ARG A 178 -15.81 0.67 -3.74
N SER A 179 -17.00 0.31 -4.21
CA SER A 179 -18.27 0.90 -3.79
C SER A 179 -18.73 0.49 -2.39
N ARG A 180 -18.02 -0.40 -1.69
CA ARG A 180 -18.34 -0.75 -0.28
C ARG A 180 -18.05 0.40 0.68
N TRP A 181 -17.12 1.29 0.33
CA TRP A 181 -16.65 2.37 1.19
C TRP A 181 -16.87 3.74 0.55
N HIS A 182 -17.20 4.73 1.37
CA HIS A 182 -17.36 6.13 0.93
C HIS A 182 -16.03 6.87 0.85
N TRP A 183 -15.21 6.51 -0.14
CA TRP A 183 -13.98 7.23 -0.46
C TRP A 183 -14.23 8.67 -0.90
N ASP A 184 -15.38 8.95 -1.48
CA ASP A 184 -15.87 10.30 -1.80
C ASP A 184 -16.03 11.17 -0.55
N ASN A 185 -16.62 10.63 0.52
CA ASN A 185 -16.71 11.34 1.80
C ASN A 185 -15.32 11.61 2.38
N LEU A 186 -14.42 10.63 2.33
CA LEU A 186 -13.05 10.80 2.80
C LEU A 186 -12.30 11.87 1.98
N ALA A 187 -12.47 11.88 0.66
CA ALA A 187 -11.91 12.90 -0.24
C ALA A 187 -12.47 14.29 0.03
N GLN A 188 -13.76 14.41 0.35
CA GLN A 188 -14.35 15.69 0.79
C GLN A 188 -13.72 16.18 2.08
N GLY A 189 -13.43 15.27 3.03
CA GLY A 189 -12.72 15.55 4.27
C GLY A 189 -11.30 16.10 4.08
N VAL A 190 -10.71 15.93 2.89
CA VAL A 190 -9.39 16.50 2.54
C VAL A 190 -9.47 17.98 2.19
N HIS A 191 -10.59 18.48 1.64
CA HIS A 191 -10.67 19.87 1.14
C HIS A 191 -10.25 20.95 2.16
N PRO A 192 -10.65 20.88 3.45
CA PRO A 192 -10.20 21.88 4.43
C PRO A 192 -8.68 21.89 4.66
N TRP A 193 -7.99 20.80 4.30
CA TRP A 193 -6.55 20.66 4.49
C TRP A 193 -5.74 21.23 3.32
N SER A 194 -6.34 21.50 2.15
CA SER A 194 -5.60 22.04 1.01
C SER A 194 -5.00 23.43 1.25
N SER A 195 -5.54 24.18 2.22
CA SER A 195 -5.03 25.48 2.66
C SER A 195 -4.43 25.44 4.07
N ALA A 196 -4.18 24.26 4.63
CA ALA A 196 -3.66 24.13 5.98
C ALA A 196 -2.23 24.71 6.08
N PRO A 197 -1.90 25.46 7.15
CA PRO A 197 -0.58 26.04 7.33
C PRO A 197 0.57 25.03 7.35
N CYS A 198 0.29 23.77 7.70
CA CYS A 198 1.28 22.69 7.70
C CYS A 198 1.82 22.33 6.30
N PHE A 199 1.18 22.82 5.23
CA PHE A 199 1.65 22.67 3.85
C PHE A 199 2.26 23.96 3.28
N GLN A 200 2.40 25.02 4.08
CA GLN A 200 3.06 26.24 3.66
C GLN A 200 4.47 26.32 4.25
N ASN A 201 5.46 26.56 3.39
CA ASN A 201 6.83 26.80 3.79
C ASN A 201 6.99 28.25 4.30
N TRP A 202 8.10 28.52 5.00
CA TRP A 202 8.39 29.85 5.56
C TRP A 202 8.52 30.95 4.48
N ASP A 203 8.88 30.57 3.25
CA ASP A 203 9.01 31.45 2.09
C ASP A 203 7.67 31.70 1.38
N GLY A 204 6.56 31.15 1.91
CA GLY A 204 5.22 31.25 1.36
C GLY A 204 4.89 30.24 0.27
N THR A 205 5.84 29.40 -0.16
CA THR A 205 5.61 28.34 -1.15
C THR A 205 4.81 27.17 -0.55
N TRP A 206 4.10 26.42 -1.40
CA TRP A 206 3.32 25.27 -0.97
C TRP A 206 4.09 23.97 -1.16
N VAL A 207 4.06 23.12 -0.13
CA VAL A 207 4.55 21.74 -0.18
C VAL A 207 3.85 20.99 -1.32
N GLN A 208 4.62 20.41 -2.24
CA GLN A 208 4.07 19.60 -3.31
C GLN A 208 4.01 18.13 -2.89
N PRO A 209 2.95 17.39 -3.28
CA PRO A 209 2.92 15.95 -3.07
C PRO A 209 3.99 15.28 -3.95
N TRP A 210 4.46 14.10 -3.55
CA TRP A 210 5.34 13.29 -4.39
C TRP A 210 4.59 12.82 -5.65
N ASN A 211 5.29 12.70 -6.77
CA ASN A 211 4.72 12.18 -8.01
C ASN A 211 4.61 10.65 -7.96
N VAL A 212 3.51 10.16 -7.39
CA VAL A 212 3.27 8.73 -7.11
C VAL A 212 2.19 8.07 -7.95
N LEU A 213 1.37 8.85 -8.69
CA LEU A 213 0.34 8.30 -9.58
C LEU A 213 0.90 7.87 -10.93
N HIS A 214 1.95 8.55 -11.39
CA HIS A 214 2.66 8.26 -12.62
C HIS A 214 4.16 8.28 -12.34
N PRO A 215 4.72 7.19 -11.76
CA PRO A 215 6.16 7.12 -11.54
C PRO A 215 6.88 7.34 -12.88
N SER A 216 7.62 8.45 -12.98
CA SER A 216 8.43 8.77 -14.14
C SER A 216 9.38 7.60 -14.42
N CYS A 217 9.43 7.18 -15.69
CA CYS A 217 10.06 5.97 -16.21
C CYS A 217 11.59 5.88 -16.01
N SER A 218 12.21 6.68 -15.13
CA SER A 218 13.65 6.91 -15.09
C SER A 218 14.46 6.09 -14.08
N SER A 219 13.86 5.12 -13.36
CA SER A 219 14.62 4.32 -12.38
C SER A 219 14.24 2.84 -12.41
N THR A 220 14.74 2.11 -13.42
CA THR A 220 14.66 0.65 -13.59
C THR A 220 13.23 0.04 -13.63
N PRO A 221 12.94 -0.92 -14.54
CA PRO A 221 11.57 -1.36 -14.75
C PRO A 221 11.12 -2.23 -13.57
N ARG A 222 10.31 -1.66 -12.68
CA ARG A 222 9.38 -2.43 -11.86
C ARG A 222 7.97 -1.88 -12.07
N LEU A 223 7.37 -2.48 -13.10
CA LEU A 223 5.94 -2.63 -13.37
C LEU A 223 5.12 -1.34 -13.54
N MET A 224 4.70 -1.15 -14.79
CA MET A 224 3.66 -0.23 -15.22
C MET A 224 2.39 -0.39 -14.37
N VAL A 225 1.88 0.73 -13.89
CA VAL A 225 0.43 0.93 -13.80
C VAL A 225 -0.08 0.92 -15.24
N ILE A 226 -0.90 -0.06 -15.60
CA ILE A 226 -1.68 -0.06 -16.86
C ILE A 226 -2.99 0.67 -16.59
#